data_AF-A0A6J4SHE5-F1
#
_entry.id   AF-A0A6J4SHE5-F1
#
_cell.length_a   1.000
_cell.length_b   1.000
_cell.length_c   1.000
_cell.angle_alpha   90.00
_cell.angle_beta   90.00
_cell.angle_gamma   90.00
#
_symmetry.space_group_name_H-M   'P 1'
#
loop_
_entity.id
_entity.type
_entity.pdbx_description
1 polymer ?
#
loop_
_entity_poly.entity_id
_entity_poly.type
_entity_poly.pdbx_seq_one_letter_code
_entity_poly.pdbx_strand_id
1 'polypeptide(L)'
;PNATVHVMNAEFVAATGPRDGFVPRNRYRPMQFDDVHDWRRYKSADGEKWFGFDAVRQLRGLPPEILMIPLPGHTHGHAGVAVDTPNGWLLHAGDAYFYRGEVRSPKRECTPGLRAYQTMMEVDRDARMANQERVRRLSVEHSDEVRVICAHDVVEYERATIGHLL
;
A
#
# COMPACT_ATOMS: atom_id res chain seq x y z
N PRO A 1 5.82 -22.97 -3.64
CA PRO A 1 5.76 -22.81 -2.17
C PRO A 1 7.11 -22.54 -1.46
N ASN A 2 8.09 -21.88 -2.11
CA ASN A 2 9.39 -21.55 -1.50
C ASN A 2 9.69 -20.04 -1.53
N ALA A 3 8.67 -19.21 -1.74
CA ALA A 3 8.84 -17.77 -1.82
C ALA A 3 9.00 -17.18 -0.42
N THR A 4 9.95 -16.25 -0.27
CA THR A 4 10.07 -15.41 0.89
C THR A 4 8.98 -14.33 0.86
N VAL A 5 8.14 -14.25 1.89
CA VAL A 5 7.05 -13.26 1.99
C VAL A 5 7.48 -12.10 2.86
N HIS A 6 7.54 -10.90 2.27
CA HIS A 6 7.87 -9.66 2.95
C HIS A 6 6.58 -9.00 3.45
N VAL A 7 6.51 -8.68 4.74
CA VAL A 7 5.27 -8.19 5.36
C VAL A 7 5.57 -7.22 6.49
N MET A 8 4.70 -6.24 6.68
CA MET A 8 4.74 -5.41 7.89
C MET A 8 4.41 -6.27 9.11
N ASN A 9 5.15 -6.11 10.19
CA ASN A 9 4.95 -6.86 11.43
C ASN A 9 3.54 -6.63 12.01
N ALA A 10 3.02 -5.41 11.89
CA ALA A 10 1.65 -5.10 12.31
C ALA A 10 0.60 -5.90 11.52
N GLU A 11 0.83 -6.13 10.23
CA GLU A 11 -0.07 -6.93 9.39
C GLU A 11 0.02 -8.41 9.75
N PHE A 12 1.24 -8.92 9.92
CA PHE A 12 1.46 -10.30 10.35
C PHE A 12 0.73 -10.58 11.67
N VAL A 13 0.93 -9.72 12.68
CA VAL A 13 0.27 -9.86 13.98
C VAL A 13 -1.26 -9.79 13.84
N ALA A 14 -1.79 -8.90 13.00
CA ALA A 14 -3.24 -8.83 12.76
C ALA A 14 -3.80 -10.08 12.04
N ALA A 15 -3.04 -10.67 11.12
CA ALA A 15 -3.46 -11.82 10.34
C ALA A 15 -3.40 -13.15 11.14
N THR A 16 -2.39 -13.30 11.99
CA THR A 16 -2.13 -14.52 12.77
C THR A 16 -2.61 -14.45 14.23
N GLY A 17 -2.98 -13.26 14.71
CA GLY A 17 -3.46 -13.04 16.07
C GLY A 17 -4.95 -13.36 16.26
N PRO A 18 -5.49 -13.09 17.47
CA PRO A 18 -6.92 -13.24 17.75
C PRO A 18 -7.78 -12.41 16.79
N ARG A 19 -8.86 -13.02 16.29
CA ARG A 19 -9.76 -12.40 15.32
C ARG A 19 -11.06 -11.98 15.99
N ASP A 20 -11.03 -10.80 16.59
CA ASP A 20 -12.22 -10.19 17.19
C ASP A 20 -12.92 -9.27 16.20
N GLY A 21 -14.25 -9.38 16.13
CA GLY A 21 -15.08 -8.63 15.18
C GLY A 21 -15.28 -9.30 13.82
N PHE A 22 -16.21 -8.74 13.03
CA PHE A 22 -16.64 -9.32 11.75
C PHE A 22 -15.61 -9.10 10.63
N VAL A 23 -15.01 -7.90 10.57
CA VAL A 23 -14.06 -7.54 9.50
C VAL A 23 -12.78 -8.38 9.57
N PRO A 24 -12.06 -8.49 10.71
CA PRO A 24 -10.83 -9.30 10.78
C PRO A 24 -11.07 -10.79 10.53
N ARG A 25 -12.21 -11.34 10.95
CA ARG A 25 -12.59 -12.76 10.73
C ARG A 25 -12.77 -13.10 9.25
N ASN A 26 -13.31 -12.18 8.46
CA ASN A 26 -13.55 -12.39 7.04
C ASN A 26 -12.39 -11.92 6.15
N ARG A 27 -11.52 -11.04 6.67
CA ARG A 27 -10.37 -10.47 5.96
C ARG A 27 -9.23 -11.49 5.81
N TYR A 28 -8.83 -12.16 6.89
CA TYR A 28 -7.68 -13.07 6.87
C TYR A 28 -8.14 -14.52 6.76
N ARG A 29 -7.78 -15.18 5.66
CA ARG A 29 -8.09 -16.60 5.42
C ARG A 29 -6.82 -17.44 5.63
N PRO A 30 -6.68 -18.18 6.75
CA PRO A 30 -5.50 -19.00 7.04
C PRO A 30 -5.04 -19.85 5.85
N MET A 31 -6.00 -20.50 5.16
CA MET A 31 -5.74 -21.35 4.00
C MET A 31 -4.96 -20.67 2.86
N GLN A 32 -4.90 -19.33 2.80
CA GLN A 32 -4.11 -18.60 1.80
C GLN A 32 -2.62 -18.50 2.16
N PHE A 33 -2.25 -18.72 3.43
CA PHE A 33 -0.89 -18.48 3.93
C PHE A 33 -0.38 -19.50 4.95
N ASP A 34 -1.15 -20.53 5.32
CA ASP A 34 -0.74 -21.57 6.28
C ASP A 34 0.51 -22.35 5.82
N ASP A 35 0.70 -22.50 4.50
CA ASP A 35 1.87 -23.17 3.90
C ASP A 35 3.08 -22.22 3.72
N VAL A 36 3.00 -20.96 4.16
CA VAL A 36 4.12 -20.00 4.05
C VAL A 36 5.08 -20.20 5.22
N HIS A 37 6.30 -20.63 4.92
CA HIS A 37 7.32 -20.91 5.92
C HIS A 37 8.39 -19.81 6.07
N ASP A 38 8.66 -19.01 5.03
CA ASP A 38 9.67 -17.94 5.07
C ASP A 38 9.03 -16.55 5.11
N TRP A 39 8.82 -16.04 6.33
CA TRP A 39 8.32 -14.68 6.56
C TRP A 39 9.46 -13.72 6.89
N ARG A 40 9.54 -12.61 6.16
CA ARG A 40 10.37 -11.45 6.52
C ARG A 40 9.46 -10.34 7.03
N ARG A 41 9.52 -10.12 8.34
CA ARG A 41 8.68 -9.15 9.04
C ARG A 41 9.43 -7.86 9.29
N TYR A 42 8.79 -6.73 9.01
CA TYR A 42 9.39 -5.42 9.13
C TYR A 42 8.53 -4.52 10.02
N LYS A 43 9.15 -3.77 10.93
CA LYS A 43 8.45 -2.68 11.62
C LYS A 43 8.55 -1.44 10.75
N SER A 44 7.61 -0.50 10.90
CA SER A 44 7.75 0.84 10.30
C SER A 44 9.11 1.39 10.71
N ALA A 45 9.93 1.72 9.71
CA ALA A 45 11.38 1.77 9.88
C ALA A 45 11.84 3.00 10.67
N ASP A 46 12.73 2.75 11.62
CA ASP A 46 13.93 3.55 11.79
C ASP A 46 14.75 3.44 10.49
N GLY A 47 14.87 4.55 9.75
CA GLY A 47 15.54 4.61 8.45
C GLY A 47 15.38 5.97 7.75
N GLU A 48 16.01 6.13 6.58
CA GLU A 48 15.91 7.35 5.78
C GLU A 48 14.55 7.48 5.10
N LYS A 49 13.98 8.68 5.18
CA LYS A 49 12.70 9.02 4.55
C LYS A 49 12.79 8.86 3.02
N TRP A 50 11.66 8.56 2.40
CA TRP A 50 11.47 8.53 0.94
C TRP A 50 10.33 9.46 0.58
N PHE A 51 10.60 10.60 -0.04
CA PHE A 51 9.60 11.65 -0.36
C PHE A 51 8.66 11.99 0.83
N GLY A 52 9.22 12.08 2.05
CA GLY A 52 8.46 12.33 3.28
C GLY A 52 7.70 11.13 3.86
N PHE A 53 7.82 9.95 3.25
CA PHE A 53 7.36 8.67 3.78
C PHE A 53 8.43 7.97 4.62
N ASP A 54 7.98 7.22 5.62
CA ASP A 54 8.81 6.15 6.17
C ASP A 54 8.99 5.09 5.09
N ALA A 55 10.19 4.53 4.98
CA ALA A 55 10.48 3.49 4.01
C ALA A 55 11.30 2.39 4.66
N VAL A 56 10.83 1.16 4.52
CA VAL A 56 11.66 -0.01 4.78
C VAL A 56 12.55 -0.20 3.55
N ARG A 57 13.79 0.24 3.67
CA ARG A 57 14.85 0.08 2.67
C ARG A 57 15.59 -1.25 2.87
N GLN A 58 16.31 -1.69 1.84
CA GLN A 58 17.14 -2.90 1.87
C GLN A 58 16.36 -4.13 2.39
N LEU A 59 15.18 -4.36 1.80
CA LEU A 59 14.39 -5.55 2.07
C LEU A 59 15.27 -6.78 1.88
N ARG A 60 15.33 -7.66 2.90
CA ARG A 60 16.33 -8.73 2.95
C ARG A 60 16.21 -9.66 1.75
N GLY A 61 17.26 -9.75 0.93
CA GLY A 61 17.28 -10.59 -0.26
C GLY A 61 16.63 -9.95 -1.50
N LEU A 62 16.23 -8.68 -1.42
CA LEU A 62 15.75 -7.88 -2.54
C LEU A 62 16.75 -6.75 -2.85
N PRO A 63 16.78 -6.27 -4.10
CA PRO A 63 17.67 -5.21 -4.50
C PRO A 63 17.21 -3.85 -3.91
N PRO A 64 18.13 -2.88 -3.72
CA PRO A 64 17.85 -1.63 -3.01
C PRO A 64 16.82 -0.71 -3.68
N GLU A 65 16.52 -0.95 -4.95
CA GLU A 65 15.53 -0.25 -5.76
C GLU A 65 14.09 -0.58 -5.32
N ILE A 66 13.88 -1.63 -4.52
CA ILE A 66 12.56 -2.01 -4.01
C ILE A 66 12.41 -1.59 -2.56
N LEU A 67 11.44 -0.71 -2.30
CA LEU A 67 11.09 -0.21 -0.98
C LEU A 67 9.70 -0.68 -0.58
N MET A 68 9.50 -0.94 0.71
CA MET A 68 8.17 -1.12 1.28
C MET A 68 7.80 0.13 2.09
N ILE A 69 6.68 0.76 1.72
CA ILE A 69 6.23 2.05 2.25
C ILE A 69 5.04 1.82 3.19
N PRO A 70 5.19 1.98 4.52
CA PRO A 70 4.08 1.82 5.45
C PRO A 70 2.97 2.83 5.18
N LEU A 71 1.76 2.34 4.92
CA LEU A 71 0.56 3.13 4.63
C LEU A 71 -0.63 2.58 5.46
N PRO A 72 -0.52 2.49 6.80
CA PRO A 72 -1.58 1.91 7.63
C PRO A 72 -2.91 2.66 7.49
N GLY A 73 -4.00 1.96 7.77
CA GLY A 73 -5.35 2.52 7.77
C GLY A 73 -6.37 1.57 7.14
N HIS A 74 -6.09 1.08 5.94
CA HIS A 74 -6.90 0.01 5.34
C HIS A 74 -6.77 -1.30 6.14
N THR A 75 -5.55 -1.67 6.50
CA THR A 75 -5.22 -2.68 7.52
C THR A 75 -4.15 -2.14 8.46
N HIS A 76 -3.87 -2.87 9.53
CA HIS A 76 -2.96 -2.42 10.59
C HIS A 76 -1.52 -2.29 10.10
N GLY A 77 -1.10 -3.12 9.14
CA GLY A 77 0.21 -3.03 8.51
C GLY A 77 0.14 -2.92 6.99
N HIS A 78 -0.91 -2.29 6.45
CA HIS A 78 -0.98 -2.00 5.03
C HIS A 78 0.28 -1.24 4.58
N ALA A 79 0.84 -1.64 3.44
CA ALA A 79 2.03 -1.04 2.87
C ALA A 79 1.93 -1.00 1.33
N GLY A 80 2.44 0.09 0.76
CA GLY A 80 2.73 0.17 -0.66
C GLY A 80 4.11 -0.39 -0.97
N VAL A 81 4.35 -0.66 -2.26
CA VAL A 81 5.68 -1.04 -2.77
C VAL A 81 6.13 0.04 -3.73
N ALA A 82 7.30 0.63 -3.48
CA ALA A 82 7.94 1.56 -4.40
C ALA A 82 9.09 0.86 -5.11
N VAL A 83 9.20 1.05 -6.43
CA VAL A 83 10.27 0.49 -7.26
C VAL A 83 10.94 1.62 -8.02
N ASP A 84 12.27 1.71 -7.91
CA ASP A 84 13.08 2.62 -8.71
C ASP A 84 13.22 2.06 -10.12
N THR A 85 12.98 2.89 -11.13
CA THR A 85 13.05 2.49 -12.54
C THR A 85 13.88 3.51 -13.32
N PRO A 86 14.34 3.18 -14.54
CA PRO A 86 15.05 4.14 -15.37
C PRO A 86 14.26 5.43 -15.68
N ASN A 87 12.93 5.42 -15.50
CA ASN A 87 12.03 6.54 -15.77
C ASN A 87 11.51 7.23 -14.50
N GLY A 88 12.13 6.96 -13.34
CA GLY A 88 11.69 7.43 -12.03
C GLY A 88 11.00 6.34 -11.21
N TRP A 89 10.45 6.73 -10.06
CA TRP A 89 9.85 5.80 -9.12
C TRP A 89 8.42 5.41 -9.53
N LEU A 90 8.07 4.15 -9.30
CA LEU A 90 6.69 3.66 -9.33
C LEU A 90 6.27 3.24 -7.91
N LEU A 91 5.26 3.89 -7.36
CA LEU A 91 4.58 3.47 -6.13
C LEU A 91 3.30 2.71 -6.48
N HIS A 92 3.25 1.42 -6.18
CA HIS A 92 2.01 0.70 -6.05
C HIS A 92 1.47 0.90 -4.63
N ALA A 93 0.49 1.78 -4.48
CA ALA A 93 -0.06 2.21 -3.19
C ALA A 93 -1.07 1.22 -2.58
N GLY A 94 -1.32 0.08 -3.23
CA GLY A 94 -2.21 -0.97 -2.72
C GLY A 94 -3.64 -0.44 -2.53
N ASP A 95 -4.14 -0.59 -1.31
CA ASP A 95 -5.49 -0.20 -0.90
C ASP A 95 -5.49 1.16 -0.14
N ALA A 96 -4.46 2.00 -0.32
CA ALA A 96 -4.43 3.34 0.25
C ALA A 96 -5.46 4.30 -0.41
N TYR A 97 -5.81 4.04 -1.68
CA TYR A 97 -6.89 4.71 -2.40
C TYR A 97 -7.46 3.76 -3.46
N PHE A 98 -8.69 4.01 -3.90
CA PHE A 98 -9.45 3.09 -4.76
C PHE A 98 -9.85 3.74 -6.08
N TYR A 99 -9.78 5.07 -6.14
CA TYR A 99 -10.13 5.84 -7.33
C TYR A 99 -9.07 6.89 -7.59
N ARG A 100 -8.58 6.96 -8.82
CA ARG A 100 -7.53 7.90 -9.24
C ARG A 100 -7.84 9.37 -8.92
N GLY A 101 -9.12 9.75 -8.91
CA GLY A 101 -9.57 11.09 -8.51
C GLY A 101 -9.28 11.44 -7.05
N GLU A 102 -8.96 10.46 -6.20
CA GLU A 102 -8.61 10.68 -4.80
C GLU A 102 -7.21 11.28 -4.65
N VAL A 103 -6.30 11.01 -5.59
CA VAL A 103 -4.88 11.36 -5.47
C VAL A 103 -4.35 12.26 -6.59
N ARG A 104 -4.89 12.17 -7.81
CA ARG A 104 -4.32 12.85 -8.99
C ARG A 104 -4.65 14.33 -9.13
N SER A 105 -5.24 14.96 -8.13
CA SER A 105 -5.52 16.39 -8.16
C SER A 105 -5.40 17.04 -6.78
N PRO A 106 -5.20 18.37 -6.72
CA PRO A 106 -5.22 19.10 -5.45
C PRO A 106 -6.53 18.96 -4.67
N LYS A 107 -7.63 18.60 -5.35
CA LYS A 107 -8.93 18.35 -4.74
C LYS A 107 -9.23 16.85 -4.77
N ARG A 108 -9.43 16.26 -3.60
CA ARG A 108 -9.81 14.86 -3.48
C ARG A 108 -11.25 14.63 -4.00
N GLU A 109 -11.41 13.71 -4.93
CA GLU A 109 -12.70 13.26 -5.43
C GLU A 109 -12.82 11.74 -5.35
N CYS A 110 -13.94 11.25 -4.83
CA CYS A 110 -14.21 9.81 -4.72
C CYS A 110 -15.68 9.56 -5.04
N THR A 111 -15.96 8.50 -5.79
CA THR A 111 -17.34 8.10 -6.04
C THR A 111 -18.01 7.70 -4.71
N PRO A 112 -19.30 8.01 -4.51
CA PRO A 112 -19.97 7.76 -3.22
C PRO A 112 -19.92 6.30 -2.76
N GLY A 113 -20.08 5.35 -3.70
CA GLY A 113 -20.03 3.92 -3.43
C GLY A 113 -18.65 3.45 -2.95
N LEU A 114 -17.58 3.84 -3.66
CA LEU A 114 -16.21 3.50 -3.24
C LEU A 114 -15.85 4.12 -1.90
N ARG A 115 -16.29 5.36 -1.64
CA ARG A 115 -16.07 6.01 -0.34
C ARG A 115 -16.74 5.25 0.81
N ALA A 116 -17.96 4.77 0.60
CA ALA A 116 -18.68 3.98 1.59
C ALA A 116 -17.99 2.62 1.82
N TYR A 117 -17.57 1.94 0.75
CA TYR A 117 -16.85 0.67 0.83
C TYR A 117 -15.52 0.81 1.58
N GLN A 118 -14.70 1.81 1.25
CA GLN A 118 -13.44 2.08 1.96
C GLN A 118 -13.67 2.33 3.45
N THR A 119 -14.70 3.10 3.80
CA THR A 119 -15.07 3.38 5.20
C THR A 119 -15.51 2.12 5.96
N MET A 120 -16.17 1.18 5.29
CA MET A 120 -16.60 -0.08 5.91
C MET A 120 -15.43 -1.03 6.17
N MET A 121 -14.41 -0.99 5.31
CA MET A 121 -13.30 -1.95 5.33
C MET A 121 -12.06 -1.46 6.10
N GLU A 122 -11.92 -0.16 6.32
CA GLU A 122 -10.80 0.41 7.06
C GLU A 122 -10.73 -0.09 8.51
N VAL A 123 -9.52 -0.24 9.03
CA VAL A 123 -9.29 -0.56 10.46
C VAL A 123 -8.93 0.69 11.27
N ASP A 124 -8.43 1.74 10.60
CA ASP A 124 -8.10 3.04 11.19
C ASP A 124 -8.35 4.14 10.17
N ARG A 125 -9.39 4.93 10.41
CA ARG A 125 -9.83 6.01 9.51
C ARG A 125 -8.85 7.17 9.46
N ASP A 126 -8.33 7.58 10.61
CA ASP A 126 -7.47 8.75 10.70
C ASP A 126 -6.14 8.45 10.03
N ALA A 127 -5.57 7.27 10.28
CA ALA A 127 -4.38 6.80 9.57
C ALA A 127 -4.62 6.68 8.06
N ARG A 128 -5.75 6.13 7.63
CA ARG A 128 -6.08 6.01 6.19
C ARG A 128 -6.15 7.38 5.53
N MET A 129 -6.89 8.31 6.11
CA MET A 129 -7.06 9.65 5.54
C MET A 129 -5.75 10.44 5.52
N ALA A 130 -4.94 10.33 6.58
CA ALA A 130 -3.62 10.95 6.63
C ALA A 130 -2.67 10.39 5.57
N ASN A 131 -2.66 9.07 5.36
CA ASN A 131 -1.82 8.45 4.34
C ASN A 131 -2.32 8.73 2.92
N GLN A 132 -3.63 8.71 2.70
CA GLN A 132 -4.20 9.06 1.41
C GLN A 132 -3.87 10.51 1.02
N GLU A 133 -3.90 11.43 1.99
CA GLU A 133 -3.47 12.81 1.79
C GLU A 133 -1.99 12.91 1.40
N ARG A 134 -1.11 12.17 2.07
CA ARG A 134 0.32 12.13 1.72
C ARG A 134 0.54 11.54 0.32
N VAL A 135 -0.16 10.48 -0.03
CA VAL A 135 -0.10 9.87 -1.38
C VAL A 135 -0.59 10.86 -2.44
N ARG A 136 -1.67 11.60 -2.16
CA ARG A 136 -2.18 12.66 -3.02
C ARG A 136 -1.16 13.76 -3.25
N ARG A 137 -0.53 14.25 -2.18
CA ARG A 137 0.56 15.22 -2.28
C ARG A 137 1.72 14.69 -3.10
N LEU A 138 2.15 13.45 -2.87
CA LEU A 138 3.19 12.80 -3.68
C LEU A 138 2.86 12.80 -5.17
N SER A 139 1.63 12.38 -5.55
CA SER A 139 1.24 12.30 -6.96
C SER A 139 1.06 13.65 -7.65
N VAL A 140 0.93 14.75 -6.90
CA VAL A 140 0.76 16.11 -7.44
C VAL A 140 2.07 16.88 -7.41
N GLU A 141 2.79 16.85 -6.28
CA GLU A 141 4.00 17.63 -6.04
C GLU A 141 5.24 16.99 -6.69
N HIS A 142 5.23 15.67 -6.89
CA HIS A 142 6.35 14.89 -7.45
C HIS A 142 5.95 14.08 -8.69
N SER A 143 5.00 14.57 -9.49
CA SER A 143 4.50 13.87 -10.69
C SER A 143 5.58 13.57 -11.73
N ASP A 144 6.70 14.28 -11.67
CA ASP A 144 7.80 14.19 -12.61
C ASP A 144 8.82 13.13 -12.17
N GLU A 145 8.77 12.74 -10.90
CA GLU A 145 9.70 11.83 -10.24
C GLU A 145 9.03 10.50 -9.83
N VAL A 146 7.73 10.54 -9.51
CA VAL A 146 6.99 9.41 -8.94
C VAL A 146 5.65 9.22 -9.64
N ARG A 147 5.45 8.02 -10.21
CA ARG A 147 4.14 7.54 -10.68
C ARG A 147 3.47 6.73 -9.58
N VAL A 148 2.16 6.92 -9.39
CA VAL A 148 1.38 6.24 -8.35
C VAL A 148 0.22 5.48 -8.97
N ILE A 149 0.05 4.21 -8.60
CA ILE A 149 -1.09 3.36 -8.97
C ILE A 149 -1.66 2.64 -7.75
N CYS A 150 -2.94 2.22 -7.80
CA CYS A 150 -3.56 1.40 -6.76
C CYS A 150 -4.07 0.05 -7.28
N ALA A 151 -4.55 -0.80 -6.36
CA ALA A 151 -5.07 -2.12 -6.67
C ALA A 151 -6.48 -2.13 -7.31
N HIS A 152 -7.25 -1.04 -7.18
CA HIS A 152 -8.71 -1.06 -7.43
C HIS A 152 -9.21 -0.10 -8.52
N ASP A 153 -8.33 0.66 -9.19
CA ASP A 153 -8.73 1.52 -10.32
C ASP A 153 -8.43 0.84 -11.66
N VAL A 154 -9.48 0.44 -12.37
CA VAL A 154 -9.38 -0.25 -13.67
C VAL A 154 -8.66 0.58 -14.73
N VAL A 155 -8.78 1.91 -14.71
CA VAL A 155 -8.15 2.79 -15.70
C VAL A 155 -6.65 2.88 -15.43
N GLU A 156 -6.23 2.88 -14.17
CA GLU A 156 -4.81 2.81 -13.81
C GLU A 156 -4.21 1.46 -14.20
N TYR A 157 -4.95 0.36 -13.96
CA TYR A 157 -4.55 -0.98 -14.38
C TYR A 157 -4.38 -1.10 -15.91
N GLU A 158 -5.39 -0.72 -16.70
CA GLU A 158 -5.36 -0.79 -18.17
C GLU A 158 -4.20 0.01 -18.76
N ARG A 159 -3.82 1.11 -18.11
CA ARG A 159 -2.69 1.93 -18.53
C ARG A 159 -1.34 1.36 -18.11
N ALA A 160 -1.26 0.76 -16.93
CA ALA A 160 -0.06 0.07 -16.46
C ALA A 160 0.28 -1.14 -17.33
N THR A 161 -0.72 -1.91 -17.80
CA THR A 161 -0.48 -3.10 -18.65
C THR A 161 0.10 -2.78 -20.02
N ILE A 162 -0.09 -1.56 -20.53
CA ILE A 162 0.51 -1.07 -21.77
C ILE A 162 1.74 -0.20 -21.54
N GLY A 163 2.26 -0.13 -20.30
CA GLY A 163 3.46 0.64 -19.94
C GLY A 163 3.27 2.15 -19.89
N HIS A 164 2.03 2.65 -19.87
CA HIS A 164 1.72 4.09 -19.86
C HIS A 164 1.19 4.53 -18.50
N LEU A 165 2.05 4.57 -17.49
CA LEU A 165 1.69 5.02 -16.16
C LEU A 165 1.24 6.49 -16.20
N LEU A 166 0.05 6.74 -15.66
CA LEU A 166 -0.52 8.07 -15.52
C LEU A 166 0.26 8.91 -14.50
#